data_AF-T0QW72-F1
#
_entry.id   AF-T0QW72-F1
#
_cell.length_a   1.000
_cell.length_b   1.000
_cell.length_c   1.000
_cell.angle_alpha   90.00
_cell.angle_beta   90.00
_cell.angle_gamma   90.00
#
_symmetry.space_group_name_H-M   'P 1'
#
loop_
_entity.id
_entity.type
_entity.pdbx_description
1 polymer ?
#
loop_
_entity_poly.entity_id
_entity_poly.type
_entity_poly.pdbx_seq_one_letter_code
_entity_poly.pdbx_strand_id
1 'polypeptide(L)'
;MLAEPFDVDYACPSEEYETLALECITYDPERRPTAPEVVRRLETIRQAYGGAGFTTPDLAKVDLTEPPVKTSGVLYVPSFGTSHDIWCEINVDDTKRTPVKSSVATGGALHRFMPVSTTIANIEPLSHTLEVLIKTQVLLFPKTIGKVSIPLSELLTLEGDDKSLTAVRTKQGPIVHEGDNIGTLEFRMVFGPQIRGYLEVFERETTEFLKKAIAGPKTLDLSKKRDVAAAALLASTPKTP
;
A
#
# COMPACT_ATOMS: atom_id res chain seq x y z
N MET A 1 22.11 -19.70 -48.31
CA MET A 1 22.22 -18.84 -47.12
C MET A 1 20.81 -18.53 -46.66
N LEU A 2 20.27 -19.40 -45.81
CA LEU A 2 18.95 -19.23 -45.22
C LEU A 2 19.13 -18.37 -43.97
N ALA A 3 18.39 -17.26 -43.91
CA ALA A 3 18.30 -16.45 -42.71
C ALA A 3 17.68 -17.30 -41.60
N GLU A 4 18.37 -17.41 -40.46
CA GLU A 4 17.77 -17.97 -39.25
C GLU A 4 16.66 -17.02 -38.77
N PRO A 5 15.45 -17.53 -38.45
CA PRO A 5 14.39 -16.72 -37.88
C PRO A 5 14.73 -16.33 -36.43
N PHE A 6 14.55 -15.04 -36.11
CA PHE A 6 14.81 -14.41 -34.81
C PHE A 6 13.83 -14.81 -33.68
N ASP A 7 13.27 -16.02 -33.69
CA ASP A 7 11.96 -16.28 -33.08
C ASP A 7 11.95 -17.03 -31.73
N VAL A 8 13.01 -17.03 -30.91
CA VAL A 8 12.95 -17.83 -29.66
C VAL A 8 13.43 -17.15 -28.36
N ASP A 9 14.15 -16.02 -28.39
CA ASP A 9 14.76 -15.47 -27.15
C ASP A 9 14.10 -14.20 -26.57
N TYR A 10 12.97 -13.73 -27.12
CA TYR A 10 12.27 -12.50 -26.68
C TYR A 10 10.88 -12.73 -26.08
N ALA A 11 10.53 -13.96 -25.71
CA ALA A 11 9.27 -14.18 -24.99
C ALA A 11 9.34 -13.50 -23.61
N CYS A 12 8.37 -12.63 -23.35
CA CYS A 12 8.25 -11.95 -22.06
C CYS A 12 8.17 -13.01 -20.94
N PRO A 13 8.94 -12.88 -19.84
CA PRO A 13 9.10 -13.95 -18.86
C PRO A 13 7.80 -14.36 -18.16
N SER A 14 6.78 -13.48 -18.13
CA SER A 14 5.41 -13.82 -17.76
C SER A 14 4.41 -12.76 -18.26
N GLU A 15 3.13 -13.13 -18.39
CA GLU A 15 2.03 -12.21 -18.77
C GLU A 15 1.86 -11.08 -17.75
N GLU A 16 2.10 -11.35 -16.47
CA GLU A 16 2.05 -10.34 -15.40
C GLU A 16 3.23 -9.36 -15.46
N TYR A 17 4.42 -9.85 -15.83
CA TYR A 17 5.58 -8.98 -16.07
C TYR A 17 5.35 -8.09 -17.29
N GLU A 18 4.78 -8.65 -18.35
CA GLU A 18 4.39 -7.89 -19.55
C GLU A 18 3.39 -6.79 -19.21
N THR A 19 2.34 -7.14 -18.46
CA THR A 19 1.32 -6.19 -18.01
C THR A 19 1.93 -5.06 -17.18
N LEU A 20 2.80 -5.40 -16.21
CA LEU A 20 3.46 -4.38 -15.39
C LEU A 20 4.38 -3.47 -16.22
N ALA A 21 5.14 -4.04 -17.15
CA ALA A 21 6.00 -3.26 -18.04
C ALA A 21 5.19 -2.30 -18.92
N LEU A 22 4.05 -2.75 -19.46
CA LEU A 22 3.11 -1.93 -20.23
C LEU A 22 2.49 -0.81 -19.39
N GLU A 23 2.13 -1.10 -18.13
CA GLU A 23 1.63 -0.09 -17.19
C GLU A 23 2.68 0.99 -16.90
N CYS A 24 3.96 0.62 -16.78
CA CYS A 24 5.05 1.56 -16.55
C CYS A 24 5.27 2.54 -17.72
N ILE A 25 5.05 2.08 -18.96
CA ILE A 25 5.22 2.89 -20.18
C ILE A 25 3.93 3.51 -20.70
N THR A 26 2.82 3.36 -19.98
CA THR A 26 1.51 3.86 -20.39
C THR A 26 1.56 5.37 -20.63
N TYR A 27 0.92 5.85 -21.71
CA TYR A 27 0.95 7.27 -22.08
C TYR A 27 0.35 8.17 -20.98
N ASP A 28 -0.73 7.71 -20.34
CA ASP A 28 -1.39 8.42 -19.24
C ASP A 28 -0.56 8.34 -17.93
N PRO A 29 0.02 9.46 -17.45
CA PRO A 29 0.86 9.46 -16.26
C PRO A 29 0.08 9.19 -14.98
N GLU A 30 -1.23 9.48 -14.94
CA GLU A 30 -2.07 9.21 -13.75
C GLU A 30 -2.30 7.71 -13.52
N ARG A 31 -2.10 6.89 -14.56
CA ARG A 31 -2.25 5.42 -14.50
C ARG A 31 -0.94 4.69 -14.27
N ARG A 32 0.19 5.39 -14.32
CA ARG A 32 1.50 4.74 -14.14
C ARG A 32 1.67 4.30 -12.68
N PRO A 33 2.17 3.09 -12.44
CA PRO A 33 2.54 2.66 -11.10
C PRO A 33 3.73 3.47 -10.60
N THR A 34 3.78 3.74 -9.30
CA THR A 34 4.93 4.41 -8.67
C THR A 34 6.13 3.46 -8.62
N ALA A 35 7.35 4.00 -8.53
CA ALA A 35 8.57 3.18 -8.40
C ALA A 35 8.48 2.11 -7.28
N PRO A 36 8.03 2.41 -6.05
CA PRO A 36 7.85 1.38 -5.02
C PRO A 36 6.77 0.34 -5.38
N GLU A 37 5.71 0.71 -6.11
CA GLU A 37 4.71 -0.24 -6.59
C GLU A 37 5.28 -1.20 -7.64
N VAL A 38 6.10 -0.69 -8.56
CA VAL A 38 6.78 -1.51 -9.57
C VAL A 38 7.70 -2.52 -8.90
N VAL A 39 8.53 -2.08 -7.95
CA VAL A 39 9.43 -2.97 -7.20
C VAL A 39 8.64 -4.08 -6.51
N ARG A 40 7.56 -3.75 -5.79
CA ARG A 40 6.74 -4.74 -5.09
C ARG A 40 6.04 -5.71 -6.04
N ARG A 41 5.45 -5.22 -7.14
CA ARG A 41 4.78 -6.10 -8.13
C ARG A 41 5.78 -7.01 -8.81
N LEU A 42 6.99 -6.53 -9.11
CA LEU A 42 8.09 -7.38 -9.57
C LEU A 42 8.46 -8.45 -8.53
N GLU A 43 8.44 -8.11 -7.25
CA GLU A 43 8.63 -9.09 -6.17
C GLU A 43 7.50 -10.14 -6.14
N THR A 44 6.24 -9.74 -6.31
CA THR A 44 5.08 -10.66 -6.39
C THR A 44 5.17 -11.59 -7.59
N ILE A 45 5.51 -11.06 -8.77
CA ILE A 45 5.70 -11.87 -9.99
C ILE A 45 6.85 -12.86 -9.76
N ARG A 46 7.95 -12.39 -9.17
CA ARG A 46 9.06 -13.26 -8.79
C ARG A 46 8.67 -14.33 -7.75
N GLN A 47 7.75 -14.02 -6.84
CA GLN A 47 7.20 -15.00 -5.88
C GLN A 47 6.42 -16.10 -6.59
N ALA A 48 5.54 -15.75 -7.53
CA ALA A 48 4.70 -16.68 -8.29
C ALA A 48 5.52 -17.68 -9.13
N TYR A 49 6.58 -17.22 -9.81
CA TYR A 49 7.34 -18.05 -10.74
C TYR A 49 8.60 -18.72 -10.14
N GLY A 50 9.08 -18.29 -8.97
CA GLY A 50 10.35 -18.76 -8.39
C GLY A 50 10.28 -19.91 -7.37
N GLY A 51 9.24 -20.75 -7.35
CA GLY A 51 9.14 -21.92 -6.47
C GLY A 51 8.73 -21.67 -5.01
N ALA A 52 7.91 -22.61 -4.48
CA ALA A 52 7.32 -22.72 -3.14
C ALA A 52 6.80 -21.39 -2.54
N GLY A 53 5.58 -21.01 -2.94
CA GLY A 53 4.88 -19.86 -2.37
C GLY A 53 4.59 -20.08 -0.89
N PHE A 54 5.10 -19.19 -0.04
CA PHE A 54 4.55 -18.98 1.28
C PHE A 54 3.27 -18.17 1.10
N THR A 55 2.13 -18.85 1.09
CA THR A 55 0.82 -18.18 1.14
C THR A 55 0.48 -17.93 2.59
N THR A 56 0.27 -16.67 2.96
CA THR A 56 -0.27 -16.29 4.26
C THR A 56 -1.58 -17.07 4.49
N PRO A 57 -1.80 -17.69 5.66
CA PRO A 57 -3.04 -18.40 5.93
C PRO A 57 -4.25 -17.49 5.76
N ASP A 58 -5.26 -17.99 5.04
CA ASP A 58 -6.52 -17.30 4.76
C ASP A 58 -7.31 -16.94 6.04
N LEU A 59 -6.89 -17.46 7.19
CA LEU A 59 -7.58 -17.38 8.49
C LEU A 59 -7.30 -16.09 9.29
N ALA A 60 -6.37 -15.23 8.86
CA ALA A 60 -5.93 -14.12 9.72
C ALA A 60 -5.93 -12.76 9.02
N LYS A 61 -6.95 -12.46 8.21
CA LYS A 61 -7.06 -11.11 7.66
C LYS A 61 -7.52 -10.12 8.75
N VAL A 62 -7.05 -8.89 8.65
CA VAL A 62 -7.26 -7.84 9.65
C VAL A 62 -8.08 -6.71 9.05
N ASP A 63 -9.00 -6.16 9.82
CA ASP A 63 -9.74 -4.97 9.39
C ASP A 63 -8.92 -3.71 9.68
N LEU A 64 -8.92 -2.75 8.76
CA LEU A 64 -8.30 -1.44 8.95
C LEU A 64 -9.39 -0.38 9.07
N THR A 65 -9.36 0.40 10.14
CA THR A 65 -10.33 1.48 10.37
C THR A 65 -9.60 2.82 10.52
N GLU A 66 -10.30 3.88 10.11
CA GLU A 66 -9.94 5.30 10.17
C GLU A 66 -9.33 5.87 8.85
N PRO A 67 -9.86 7.03 8.39
CA PRO A 67 -9.55 7.64 7.08
C PRO A 67 -8.43 8.71 7.13
N PRO A 68 -8.06 9.29 5.97
CA PRO A 68 -7.24 10.50 5.88
C PRO A 68 -7.81 11.65 6.72
N VAL A 69 -6.91 12.43 7.31
CA VAL A 69 -7.23 13.51 8.25
C VAL A 69 -7.14 14.86 7.56
N LYS A 70 -6.01 15.14 6.90
CA LYS A 70 -5.75 16.43 6.27
C LYS A 70 -4.67 16.32 5.19
N THR A 71 -4.76 17.19 4.19
CA THR A 71 -3.68 17.46 3.23
C THR A 71 -3.09 18.84 3.47
N SER A 72 -1.81 19.02 3.16
CA SER A 72 -1.11 20.30 3.20
C SER A 72 -0.23 20.48 1.96
N GLY A 73 -0.15 21.69 1.43
CA GLY A 73 0.69 22.04 0.28
C GLY A 73 0.07 21.72 -1.08
N VAL A 74 -1.09 21.06 -1.12
CA VAL A 74 -1.78 20.69 -2.37
C VAL A 74 -2.44 21.93 -2.96
N LEU A 75 -1.74 22.59 -3.87
CA LEU A 75 -2.26 23.70 -4.66
C LEU A 75 -2.73 23.15 -6.01
N TYR A 76 -4.04 22.90 -6.12
CA TYR A 76 -4.66 22.66 -7.42
C TYR A 76 -5.55 23.86 -7.77
N VAL A 77 -5.13 24.63 -8.78
CA VAL A 77 -5.94 25.70 -9.35
C VAL A 77 -6.62 25.13 -10.60
N PRO A 78 -7.94 24.88 -10.59
CA PRO A 78 -8.61 24.41 -11.78
C PRO A 78 -8.55 25.50 -12.87
N SER A 79 -8.27 25.11 -14.12
CA SER A 79 -8.27 26.04 -15.26
C SER A 79 -9.65 26.70 -15.50
N PHE A 80 -10.73 26.09 -15.00
CA PHE A 80 -12.11 26.56 -15.04
C PHE A 80 -12.89 26.07 -13.80
N GLY A 81 -13.67 26.94 -13.14
CA GLY A 81 -14.52 26.62 -11.99
C GLY A 81 -14.11 27.30 -10.68
N THR A 82 -14.90 27.11 -9.60
CA THR A 82 -14.72 27.74 -8.28
C THR A 82 -14.29 26.79 -7.17
N SER A 83 -14.34 25.47 -7.37
CA SER A 83 -14.11 24.54 -6.27
C SER A 83 -12.66 24.06 -6.20
N HIS A 84 -12.01 24.37 -5.08
CA HIS A 84 -10.80 23.72 -4.62
C HIS A 84 -11.16 22.42 -3.85
N ASP A 85 -12.28 21.81 -4.22
CA ASP A 85 -12.85 20.68 -3.51
C ASP A 85 -12.07 19.43 -3.91
N ILE A 86 -11.60 18.72 -2.89
CA ILE A 86 -10.90 17.45 -3.07
C ILE A 86 -11.56 16.35 -2.25
N TRP A 87 -11.44 15.12 -2.70
CA TRP A 87 -11.73 13.92 -1.89
C TRP A 87 -10.60 12.91 -2.07
N CYS A 88 -10.51 11.97 -1.15
CA CYS A 88 -9.56 10.87 -1.20
C CYS A 88 -10.28 9.59 -1.60
N GLU A 89 -9.68 8.84 -2.51
CA GLU A 89 -9.99 7.44 -2.78
C GLU A 89 -8.89 6.57 -2.16
N ILE A 90 -9.27 5.79 -1.15
CA ILE A 90 -8.38 4.90 -0.42
C ILE A 90 -8.52 3.51 -1.01
N ASN A 91 -7.43 3.01 -1.54
CA ASN A 91 -7.29 1.69 -2.11
C ASN A 91 -6.32 0.87 -1.28
N VAL A 92 -6.56 -0.43 -1.25
CA VAL A 92 -5.55 -1.41 -0.91
C VAL A 92 -5.17 -2.06 -2.23
N ASP A 93 -3.89 -2.36 -2.42
CA ASP A 93 -3.31 -2.96 -3.63
C ASP A 93 -3.74 -4.42 -3.91
N ASP A 94 -5.04 -4.67 -3.75
CA ASP A 94 -5.81 -5.86 -4.08
C ASP A 94 -6.87 -5.44 -5.12
N THR A 95 -6.69 -5.88 -6.36
CA THR A 95 -7.49 -5.50 -7.53
C THR A 95 -8.97 -5.86 -7.42
N LYS A 96 -9.35 -6.69 -6.44
CA LYS A 96 -10.73 -7.12 -6.23
C LYS A 96 -11.54 -6.15 -5.35
N ARG A 97 -10.92 -5.11 -4.80
CA ARG A 97 -11.57 -4.22 -3.82
C ARG A 97 -12.09 -2.95 -4.45
N THR A 98 -13.25 -2.52 -3.97
CA THR A 98 -13.81 -1.22 -4.30
C THR A 98 -13.10 -0.14 -3.46
N PRO A 99 -12.67 0.98 -4.08
CA PRO A 99 -12.10 2.12 -3.37
C PRO A 99 -13.04 2.68 -2.30
N VAL A 100 -12.50 3.02 -1.14
CA VAL A 100 -13.21 3.77 -0.11
C VAL A 100 -13.08 5.26 -0.38
N LYS A 101 -14.21 5.98 -0.43
CA LYS A 101 -14.22 7.43 -0.67
C LYS A 101 -14.33 8.20 0.64
N SER A 102 -13.50 9.22 0.82
CA SER A 102 -13.65 10.18 1.92
C SER A 102 -14.80 11.15 1.65
N SER A 103 -15.13 11.94 2.67
CA SER A 103 -15.89 13.17 2.47
C SER A 103 -15.13 14.14 1.54
N VAL A 104 -15.88 15.01 0.87
CA VAL A 104 -15.32 16.13 0.13
C VAL A 104 -14.83 17.17 1.13
N ALA A 105 -13.61 17.66 0.94
CA ALA A 105 -13.01 18.73 1.71
C ALA A 105 -12.81 19.96 0.81
N THR A 106 -13.30 21.10 1.28
CA THR A 106 -13.09 22.42 0.65
C THR A 106 -11.94 23.12 1.35
N GLY A 107 -11.01 23.71 0.60
CA GLY A 107 -9.86 24.41 1.17
C GLY A 107 -8.92 24.96 0.10
N GLY A 108 -7.95 25.79 0.48
CA GLY A 108 -6.92 26.28 -0.44
C GLY A 108 -5.78 25.27 -0.57
N ALA A 109 -4.59 25.62 -0.05
CA ALA A 109 -3.45 24.71 0.06
C ALA A 109 -3.59 23.67 1.20
N LEU A 110 -4.63 23.78 2.02
CA LEU A 110 -4.87 22.96 3.20
C LEU A 110 -6.31 22.48 3.18
N HIS A 111 -6.51 21.17 3.23
CA HIS A 111 -7.84 20.56 3.29
C HIS A 111 -7.96 19.68 4.51
N ARG A 112 -9.12 19.70 5.16
CA ARG A 112 -9.44 18.84 6.31
C ARG A 112 -10.64 17.98 5.95
N PHE A 113 -10.48 16.68 6.04
CA PHE A 113 -11.56 15.74 5.74
C PHE A 113 -12.37 15.52 7.01
N MET A 114 -13.70 15.40 6.87
CA MET A 114 -14.52 14.97 8.00
C MET A 114 -14.17 13.51 8.33
N PRO A 115 -14.04 13.17 9.63
CA PRO A 115 -13.76 11.81 10.05
C PRO A 115 -14.97 10.93 9.72
N VAL A 116 -14.89 10.18 8.63
CA VAL A 116 -15.84 9.15 8.26
C VAL A 116 -15.20 7.81 8.59
N SER A 117 -15.64 7.18 9.69
CA SER A 117 -15.16 5.85 10.06
C SER A 117 -15.53 4.87 8.94
N THR A 118 -14.53 4.48 8.15
CA THR A 118 -14.69 3.46 7.14
C THR A 118 -13.77 2.31 7.47
N THR A 119 -14.31 1.10 7.41
CA THR A 119 -13.58 -0.12 7.69
C THR A 119 -13.26 -0.81 6.38
N ILE A 120 -11.98 -1.01 6.12
CA ILE A 120 -11.50 -1.82 5.01
C ILE A 120 -11.24 -3.21 5.59
N ALA A 121 -12.14 -4.15 5.32
CA ALA A 121 -12.05 -5.48 5.89
C ALA A 121 -10.94 -6.31 5.24
N ASN A 122 -10.56 -7.43 5.84
CA ASN A 122 -9.83 -8.50 5.15
C ASN A 122 -8.43 -8.11 4.58
N ILE A 123 -7.63 -7.32 5.28
CA ILE A 123 -6.29 -6.87 4.83
C ILE A 123 -5.19 -7.80 5.35
N GLU A 124 -4.09 -7.91 4.61
CA GLU A 124 -2.82 -8.49 5.06
C GLU A 124 -1.78 -7.38 5.36
N PRO A 125 -1.63 -6.96 6.63
CA PRO A 125 -0.76 -5.84 7.00
C PRO A 125 0.70 -5.94 6.55
N LEU A 126 1.26 -7.15 6.39
CA LEU A 126 2.66 -7.34 5.98
C LEU A 126 2.84 -7.50 4.46
N SER A 127 1.74 -7.65 3.72
CA SER A 127 1.74 -7.90 2.27
C SER A 127 1.20 -6.70 1.49
N HIS A 128 0.22 -5.99 2.06
CA HIS A 128 -0.54 -4.95 1.37
C HIS A 128 0.03 -3.54 1.59
N THR A 129 -0.19 -2.71 0.57
CA THR A 129 0.09 -1.28 0.52
C THR A 129 -1.23 -0.54 0.44
N LEU A 130 -1.32 0.54 1.20
CA LEU A 130 -2.39 1.49 1.07
C LEU A 130 -2.03 2.52 0.02
N GLU A 131 -2.92 2.73 -0.94
CA GLU A 131 -2.82 3.79 -1.93
C GLU A 131 -3.93 4.81 -1.69
N VAL A 132 -3.57 6.06 -1.44
CA VAL A 132 -4.54 7.17 -1.33
C VAL A 132 -4.41 8.04 -2.57
N LEU A 133 -5.45 8.05 -3.38
CA LEU A 133 -5.58 8.92 -4.55
C LEU A 133 -6.32 10.17 -4.15
N ILE A 134 -5.70 11.33 -4.36
CA ILE A 134 -6.33 12.62 -4.13
C ILE A 134 -6.99 13.03 -5.43
N LYS A 135 -8.29 13.25 -5.38
CA LYS A 135 -9.11 13.56 -6.55
C LYS A 135 -9.82 14.89 -6.40
N THR A 136 -10.06 15.52 -7.52
CA THR A 136 -10.87 16.73 -7.65
C THR A 136 -11.82 16.59 -8.84
N GLN A 137 -12.82 17.46 -8.91
CA GLN A 137 -13.77 17.47 -10.01
C GLN A 137 -13.32 18.50 -11.05
N VAL A 138 -13.11 18.07 -12.30
CA VAL A 138 -12.80 18.98 -13.42
C VAL A 138 -13.89 18.83 -14.47
N LEU A 139 -14.67 19.90 -14.67
CA LEU A 139 -15.87 19.88 -15.53
C LEU A 139 -16.82 18.74 -15.11
N LEU A 140 -16.91 17.68 -15.93
CA LEU A 140 -17.79 16.53 -15.73
C LEU A 140 -17.08 15.28 -15.22
N PHE A 141 -15.75 15.28 -15.13
CA PHE A 141 -14.98 14.08 -14.78
C PHE A 141 -14.10 14.27 -13.55
N PRO A 142 -13.95 13.23 -12.71
CA PRO A 142 -12.99 13.24 -11.63
C PRO A 142 -11.56 13.16 -12.21
N LYS A 143 -10.64 13.96 -11.68
CA LYS A 143 -9.21 13.97 -12.03
C LYS A 143 -8.37 13.64 -10.81
N THR A 144 -7.31 12.85 -10.98
CA THR A 144 -6.35 12.57 -9.90
C THR A 144 -5.27 13.64 -9.89
N ILE A 145 -5.11 14.31 -8.75
CA ILE A 145 -4.14 15.39 -8.59
C ILE A 145 -2.91 14.97 -7.78
N GLY A 146 -2.95 13.79 -7.16
CA GLY A 146 -1.81 13.25 -6.43
C GLY A 146 -2.08 11.86 -5.87
N LYS A 147 -1.00 11.16 -5.54
CA LYS A 147 -1.02 9.80 -4.99
C LYS A 147 -0.10 9.71 -3.77
N VAL A 148 -0.52 8.94 -2.78
CA VAL A 148 0.29 8.57 -1.62
C VAL A 148 0.27 7.05 -1.51
N SER A 149 1.43 6.42 -1.39
CA SER A 149 1.56 4.96 -1.25
C SER A 149 2.29 4.65 0.06
N ILE A 150 1.64 3.89 0.95
CA ILE A 150 2.17 3.54 2.28
C ILE A 150 2.10 2.02 2.48
N PRO A 151 3.25 1.34 2.67
CA PRO A 151 3.27 -0.05 3.10
C PRO A 151 2.62 -0.19 4.48
N LEU A 152 1.64 -1.07 4.64
CA LEU A 152 0.95 -1.24 5.93
C LEU A 152 1.86 -1.80 7.03
N SER A 153 2.99 -2.40 6.65
CA SER A 153 4.03 -2.85 7.58
C SER A 153 4.70 -1.70 8.32
N GLU A 154 4.76 -0.49 7.75
CA GLU A 154 5.24 0.73 8.42
C GLU A 154 4.28 1.20 9.52
N LEU A 155 3.02 0.74 9.49
CA LEU A 155 2.07 0.96 10.57
C LEU A 155 2.23 -0.07 11.68
N LEU A 156 3.09 -1.08 11.56
CA LEU A 156 3.33 -2.04 12.64
C LEU A 156 4.48 -1.63 13.55
N THR A 157 5.37 -0.75 13.09
CA THR A 157 6.43 -0.18 13.92
C THR A 157 5.82 0.81 14.91
N LEU A 158 5.80 0.41 16.18
CA LEU A 158 5.30 1.23 17.28
C LEU A 158 6.33 2.35 17.58
N GLU A 159 5.91 3.60 17.43
CA GLU A 159 6.72 4.79 17.71
C GLU A 159 6.16 5.53 18.93
N GLY A 160 7.04 5.98 19.85
CA GLY A 160 6.63 6.80 20.99
C GLY A 160 5.75 6.06 22.02
N ASP A 161 4.57 6.62 22.30
CA ASP A 161 3.64 6.16 23.34
C ASP A 161 2.63 5.09 22.86
N ASP A 162 2.72 4.66 21.60
CA ASP A 162 1.84 3.66 20.99
C ASP A 162 2.16 2.25 21.53
N LYS A 163 1.63 1.93 22.72
CA LYS A 163 1.91 0.66 23.41
C LYS A 163 1.02 -0.51 22.98
N SER A 164 0.06 -0.29 22.08
CA SER A 164 -0.90 -1.32 21.64
C SER A 164 -0.92 -1.48 20.13
N LEU A 165 -1.08 -2.72 19.65
CA LEU A 165 -1.25 -3.01 18.23
C LEU A 165 -2.53 -2.38 17.64
N THR A 166 -3.52 -2.12 18.49
CA THR A 166 -4.82 -1.52 18.15
C THR A 166 -4.86 -0.02 18.44
N ALA A 167 -3.73 0.60 18.82
CA ALA A 167 -3.66 2.05 18.97
C ALA A 167 -3.85 2.74 17.61
N VAL A 168 -4.42 3.95 17.65
CA VAL A 168 -4.54 4.83 16.48
C VAL A 168 -3.17 5.34 16.11
N ARG A 169 -2.76 5.08 14.87
CA ARG A 169 -1.47 5.52 14.34
C ARG A 169 -1.68 6.67 13.39
N THR A 170 -0.94 7.74 13.60
CA THR A 170 -0.92 8.89 12.71
C THR A 170 0.38 8.87 11.92
N LYS A 171 0.28 8.86 10.60
CA LYS A 171 1.44 8.94 9.71
C LYS A 171 1.24 10.04 8.68
N GLN A 172 2.36 10.53 8.18
CA GLN A 172 2.40 11.52 7.11
C GLN A 172 3.15 10.94 5.93
N GLY A 173 2.56 11.05 4.75
CA GLY A 173 3.16 10.61 3.49
C GLY A 173 3.26 11.77 2.50
N PRO A 174 4.30 11.80 1.64
CA PRO A 174 4.38 12.77 0.56
C PRO A 174 3.31 12.49 -0.49
N ILE A 175 2.71 13.55 -1.00
CA ILE A 175 1.78 13.50 -2.12
C ILE A 175 2.59 13.65 -3.38
N VAL A 176 2.61 12.60 -4.19
CA VAL A 176 3.38 12.56 -5.43
C VAL A 176 2.44 12.74 -6.61
N HIS A 177 2.80 13.62 -7.54
CA HIS A 177 2.13 13.80 -8.83
C HIS A 177 3.20 13.91 -9.91
N GLU A 178 3.12 13.07 -10.95
CA GLU A 178 4.08 13.05 -12.06
C GLU A 178 5.56 12.90 -11.63
N GLY A 179 5.82 12.30 -10.46
CA GLY A 179 7.16 12.12 -9.89
C GLY A 179 7.59 13.22 -8.94
N ASP A 180 6.87 14.33 -8.88
CA ASP A 180 7.16 15.46 -8.00
C ASP A 180 6.37 15.39 -6.70
N ASN A 181 7.01 15.80 -5.60
CA ASN A 181 6.33 15.98 -4.32
C ASN A 181 5.58 17.32 -4.31
N ILE A 182 4.25 17.25 -4.28
CA ILE A 182 3.35 18.41 -4.35
C ILE A 182 2.67 18.71 -3.01
N GLY A 183 2.99 17.99 -1.94
CA GLY A 183 2.37 18.20 -0.63
C GLY A 183 2.53 17.03 0.31
N THR A 184 1.79 17.07 1.43
CA THR A 184 1.77 15.99 2.42
C THR A 184 0.34 15.62 2.79
N LEU A 185 0.11 14.32 2.97
CA LEU A 185 -1.13 13.76 3.48
C LEU A 185 -0.87 13.22 4.89
N GLU A 186 -1.68 13.65 5.84
CA GLU A 186 -1.76 13.02 7.15
C GLU A 186 -2.96 12.07 7.19
N PHE A 187 -2.73 10.85 7.63
CA PHE A 187 -3.76 9.83 7.76
C PHE A 187 -3.66 9.13 9.12
N ARG A 188 -4.82 8.67 9.60
CA ARG A 188 -4.95 7.97 10.87
C ARG A 188 -5.52 6.59 10.63
N MET A 189 -4.90 5.59 11.23
CA MET A 189 -5.27 4.20 11.01
C MET A 189 -5.18 3.36 12.26
N VAL A 190 -6.12 2.43 12.38
CA VAL A 190 -6.25 1.47 13.46
C VAL A 190 -6.40 0.09 12.86
N PHE A 191 -5.54 -0.83 13.26
CA PHE A 191 -5.77 -2.25 12.99
C PHE A 191 -6.83 -2.81 13.94
N GLY A 192 -7.71 -3.65 13.40
CA GLY A 192 -8.71 -4.38 14.15
C GLY A 192 -8.08 -5.34 15.16
N PRO A 193 -8.87 -5.85 16.12
CA PRO A 193 -8.39 -6.67 17.23
C PRO A 193 -7.68 -7.96 16.79
N GLN A 194 -7.98 -8.44 15.57
CA GLN A 194 -7.41 -9.65 14.97
C GLN A 194 -5.90 -9.53 14.71
N ILE A 195 -5.34 -8.32 14.69
CA ILE A 195 -3.95 -8.05 14.30
C ILE A 195 -2.94 -8.88 15.06
N ARG A 196 -3.16 -9.08 16.36
CA ARG A 196 -2.25 -9.87 17.19
C ARG A 196 -2.18 -11.32 16.71
N GLY A 197 -3.35 -11.94 16.52
CA GLY A 197 -3.44 -13.32 16.05
C GLY A 197 -2.83 -13.49 14.66
N TYR A 198 -3.02 -12.51 13.78
CA TYR A 198 -2.35 -12.48 12.47
C TYR A 198 -0.83 -12.51 12.58
N LEU A 199 -0.25 -11.62 13.39
CA LEU A 199 1.20 -11.54 13.53
C LEU A 199 1.77 -12.82 14.17
N GLU A 200 1.10 -13.40 15.17
CA GLU A 200 1.54 -14.64 15.83
C GLU A 200 1.54 -15.83 14.85
N VAL A 201 0.49 -15.96 14.04
CA VAL A 201 0.41 -17.00 13.00
C VAL A 201 1.47 -16.77 11.93
N PHE A 202 1.62 -15.53 11.44
CA PHE A 202 2.61 -15.18 10.44
C PHE A 202 4.04 -15.47 10.91
N GLU A 203 4.40 -15.05 12.12
CA GLU A 203 5.73 -15.27 12.69
C GLU A 203 6.04 -16.76 12.81
N ARG A 204 5.10 -17.53 13.36
CA ARG A 204 5.27 -18.98 13.57
C ARG A 204 5.49 -19.71 12.25
N GLU A 205 4.61 -19.51 11.28
CA GLU A 205 4.68 -20.22 10.01
C GLU A 205 5.86 -19.78 9.15
N THR A 206 6.16 -18.48 9.13
CA THR A 206 7.36 -17.98 8.43
C THR A 206 8.62 -18.55 9.06
N THR A 207 8.67 -18.67 10.39
CA THR A 207 9.81 -19.30 11.09
C THR A 207 9.96 -20.77 10.72
N GLU A 208 8.86 -21.53 10.64
CA GLU A 208 8.90 -22.93 10.22
C GLU A 208 9.31 -23.09 8.75
N PHE A 209 8.82 -22.22 7.87
CA PHE A 209 9.20 -22.18 6.47
C PHE A 209 10.68 -21.87 6.29
N LEU A 210 11.17 -20.81 6.95
CA LEU A 210 12.57 -20.38 6.87
C LEU A 210 13.55 -21.43 7.41
N LYS A 211 13.15 -22.26 8.38
CA LYS A 211 13.98 -23.40 8.85
C LYS A 211 14.22 -24.46 7.76
N LYS A 212 13.29 -24.62 6.83
CA LYS A 212 13.34 -25.63 5.76
C LYS A 212 13.79 -25.06 4.42
N ALA A 213 13.77 -23.75 4.26
CA ALA A 213 14.08 -23.07 3.00
C ALA A 213 15.59 -22.89 2.79
N ILE A 214 16.02 -22.96 1.53
CA ILE A 214 17.38 -22.60 1.11
C ILE A 214 17.49 -21.07 1.10
N ALA A 215 18.57 -20.55 1.68
CA ALA A 215 18.82 -19.11 1.75
C ALA A 215 18.84 -18.48 0.35
N GLY A 216 18.05 -17.43 0.15
CA GLY A 216 17.98 -16.66 -1.07
C GLY A 216 17.22 -15.34 -0.89
N PRO A 217 17.06 -14.54 -1.96
CA PRO A 217 16.40 -13.23 -1.87
C PRO A 217 14.96 -13.29 -1.34
N LYS A 218 14.24 -14.38 -1.64
CA LYS A 218 12.88 -14.62 -1.11
C LYS A 218 12.86 -14.85 0.40
N THR A 219 13.82 -15.61 0.92
CA THR A 219 13.93 -15.85 2.37
C THR A 219 14.35 -14.59 3.12
N LEU A 220 15.03 -13.65 2.44
CA LEU A 220 15.42 -12.36 3.00
C LEU A 220 14.23 -11.40 3.19
N ASP A 221 13.33 -11.29 2.21
CA ASP A 221 12.11 -10.49 2.37
C ASP A 221 11.20 -11.09 3.46
N LEU A 222 10.98 -12.41 3.42
CA LEU A 222 10.22 -13.12 4.44
C LEU A 222 10.84 -12.98 5.84
N SER A 223 12.17 -13.03 5.95
CA SER A 223 12.83 -12.80 7.25
C SER A 223 12.59 -11.38 7.75
N LYS A 224 12.67 -10.36 6.88
CA LYS A 224 12.38 -8.98 7.27
C LYS A 224 10.95 -8.81 7.75
N LYS A 225 9.97 -9.37 7.02
CA LYS A 225 8.55 -9.33 7.41
C LYS A 225 8.29 -10.05 8.72
N ARG A 226 8.93 -11.21 8.93
CA ARG A 226 8.90 -11.94 10.22
C ARG A 226 9.47 -11.08 11.34
N ASP A 227 10.61 -10.41 11.10
CA ASP A 227 11.27 -9.59 12.12
C ASP A 227 10.40 -8.38 12.50
N VAL A 228 9.71 -7.77 11.53
CA VAL A 228 8.69 -6.72 11.79
C VAL A 228 7.54 -7.28 12.63
N ALA A 229 7.03 -8.47 12.31
CA ALA A 229 5.96 -9.11 13.07
C ALA A 229 6.37 -9.39 14.53
N ALA A 230 7.55 -9.99 14.72
CA ALA A 230 8.10 -10.29 16.03
C ALA A 230 8.35 -9.01 16.85
N ALA A 231 8.91 -7.97 16.24
CA ALA A 231 9.14 -6.68 16.89
C ALA A 231 7.83 -6.03 17.34
N ALA A 232 6.80 -6.04 16.48
CA ALA A 232 5.48 -5.49 16.81
C ALA A 232 4.81 -6.26 17.96
N LEU A 233 4.92 -7.60 17.96
CA LEU A 233 4.40 -8.44 19.05
C LEU A 233 5.09 -8.15 20.38
N LEU A 234 6.43 -8.09 20.39
CA LEU A 234 7.23 -7.78 21.58
C LEU A 234 6.90 -6.40 22.14
N ALA A 235 6.85 -5.38 21.28
CA ALA A 235 6.58 -4.01 21.69
C ALA A 235 5.17 -3.81 22.25
N SER A 236 4.22 -4.67 21.87
CA SER A 236 2.84 -4.67 22.37
C SER A 236 2.59 -5.46 23.65
N THR A 237 3.62 -6.09 24.23
CA THR A 237 3.46 -6.83 25.49
C THR A 237 3.31 -5.84 26.66
N PRO A 238 2.28 -6.00 27.53
CA PRO A 238 2.20 -5.21 28.74
C PRO A 238 3.40 -5.56 29.62
N LYS A 239 4.20 -4.55 29.99
CA LYS A 239 5.24 -4.73 31.02
C LYS A 239 4.52 -5.13 32.31
N THR A 240 4.68 -6.38 32.71
CA THR A 240 4.27 -6.82 34.05
C THR A 240 5.05 -5.97 35.07
N PRO A 241 4.37 -5.33 36.04
CA PRO A 241 5.03 -4.56 37.08
C PRO A 241 5.88 -5.44 38.01
#